data_AF-A0A662VUP1-F1
#
_entry.id   AF-A0A662VUP1-F1
#
_cell.length_a   1.000
_cell.length_b   1.000
_cell.length_c   1.000
_cell.angle_alpha   90.00
_cell.angle_beta   90.00
_cell.angle_gamma   90.00
#
_symmetry.space_group_name_H-M   'P 1'
#
loop_
_entity.id
_entity.type
_entity.pdbx_description
1 polymer ?
#
loop_
_entity_poly.entity_id
_entity_poly.type
_entity_poly.pdbx_seq_one_letter_code
_entity_poly.pdbx_strand_id
1 'polypeptide(L)'
;MLSFYAKNTGDYSPEGYITVVTNSKYLKVVSVKSSVGSKTKVYPPNKDPVWFKDGRKKYYGGYLVDSWSSLKNGATVGMDIKFKAEKAGTYYIYWRAAFDTKSSGYQFIRKPTFGFKDPLGYYAYSATIKISSKNLPDLLVSSIYASQSGQIMNIELTVENRGSGNSGQFTVNIYLSKLRKGIDWYVCSHTFTKLLAGKSETEVIRCTVPSELTSGRYYVTIYVDANNRVIEQYENNNLGSKEITLSNLDSHSKTSYSELVMIIDNETKIYMGYRLYWYNSSWWMELSNQKSQEYARDVFEEVYSGPTDLIKQLVAEKLGVSSVLGTYSLAMNVVKIAEGIKNFFDIISYSYISMGVDPYFSNTNEKVRDYLKQLERNGRDIKLHVTKGDSKQVVNLLLQRKALIEQLYELLPAYDIESYNTLKSSTFITNLNQWVYYQNYQAYKTIKYFTMTLYLELQMDYAVTTYWINELSSGQPQKLNVVAKNKIVPTRFDPSRFKAEYLGCLEDIFTEEYFVIRLSSEDLKSIKNPKLVISVSFSGKLGNVYVKYGSKASDVNYDYKGRYIEIVDPKLGDYHILLKGDHSIYRLNSYLKFNEKWYGLLYDMRGVNLRYENT
;
A
#
# COMPACT_ATOMS: atom_id res chain seq x y z
N MET A 1 49.42 33.11 21.30
CA MET A 1 50.41 33.67 20.36
C MET A 1 51.67 32.84 20.52
N LEU A 2 52.26 32.37 19.43
CA LEU A 2 53.56 31.70 19.44
C LEU A 2 54.57 32.66 18.83
N SER A 3 55.64 32.93 19.55
CA SER A 3 56.70 33.83 19.12
C SER A 3 58.02 33.07 19.11
N PHE A 4 58.71 33.13 17.98
CA PHE A 4 59.98 32.47 17.77
C PHE A 4 61.01 33.52 17.35
N TYR A 5 62.20 33.52 17.98
CA TYR A 5 63.30 34.38 17.57
C TYR A 5 64.65 33.66 17.65
N ALA A 6 65.43 33.75 16.59
CA ALA A 6 66.79 33.22 16.50
C ALA A 6 67.73 34.29 15.97
N LYS A 7 68.92 34.38 16.57
CA LYS A 7 69.99 35.29 16.17
C LYS A 7 71.04 34.53 15.37
N ASN A 8 71.46 35.06 14.22
CA ASN A 8 72.66 34.61 13.53
C ASN A 8 73.89 35.12 14.30
N THR A 9 74.78 34.22 14.64
CA THR A 9 76.06 34.39 15.34
C THR A 9 77.23 33.84 14.53
N GLY A 10 77.00 33.42 13.27
CA GLY A 10 78.04 32.98 12.34
C GLY A 10 78.33 34.03 11.27
N ASP A 11 79.51 33.93 10.65
CA ASP A 11 79.99 34.90 9.65
C ASP A 11 79.33 34.76 8.27
N TYR A 12 78.64 33.65 8.03
CA TYR A 12 77.90 33.41 6.80
C TYR A 12 76.45 33.89 6.89
N SER A 13 75.84 34.17 5.74
CA SER A 13 74.41 34.50 5.64
C SER A 13 73.58 33.31 5.13
N PRO A 14 73.49 32.18 5.85
CA PRO A 14 72.73 31.04 5.35
C PRO A 14 71.22 31.32 5.41
N GLU A 15 70.49 30.56 4.60
CA GLU A 15 69.04 30.56 4.63
C GLU A 15 68.57 29.80 5.88
N GLY A 16 67.83 30.49 6.74
CA GLY A 16 67.13 29.86 7.85
C GLY A 16 65.69 29.59 7.46
N TYR A 17 65.17 28.40 7.80
CA TYR A 17 63.75 28.09 7.64
C TYR A 17 63.09 27.68 8.96
N ILE A 18 61.89 28.21 9.18
CA ILE A 18 61.03 27.87 10.31
C ILE A 18 59.75 27.28 9.73
N THR A 19 59.44 26.05 10.15
CA THR A 19 58.20 25.36 9.79
C THR A 19 57.39 25.10 11.04
N VAL A 20 56.13 25.54 11.07
CA VAL A 20 55.18 25.29 12.18
C VAL A 20 54.04 24.42 11.68
N VAL A 21 53.70 23.38 12.45
CA VAL A 21 52.63 22.40 12.15
C VAL A 21 51.69 22.29 13.36
N THR A 22 50.37 22.37 13.11
CA THR A 22 49.37 22.11 14.15
C THR A 22 48.72 20.73 13.96
N ASN A 23 48.31 20.09 15.06
CA ASN A 23 47.75 18.74 15.00
C ASN A 23 46.23 18.67 14.76
N SER A 24 45.55 19.83 14.68
CA SER A 24 44.10 19.91 14.69
C SER A 24 43.58 20.96 13.71
N LYS A 25 42.57 20.59 12.91
CA LYS A 25 41.85 21.51 12.01
C LYS A 25 41.12 22.64 12.75
N TYR A 26 40.85 22.43 14.03
CA TYR A 26 40.17 23.40 14.89
C TYR A 26 41.11 24.45 15.48
N LEU A 27 42.41 24.43 15.18
CA LEU A 27 43.36 25.48 15.55
C LEU A 27 43.82 26.22 14.29
N LYS A 28 43.18 27.35 13.99
CA LYS A 28 43.41 28.13 12.76
C LYS A 28 44.50 29.18 12.94
N VAL A 29 45.34 29.36 11.93
CA VAL A 29 46.29 30.48 11.85
C VAL A 29 45.52 31.74 11.45
N VAL A 30 45.54 32.76 12.31
CA VAL A 30 44.82 34.04 12.11
C VAL A 30 45.73 35.09 11.50
N SER A 31 46.98 35.15 11.94
CA SER A 31 47.96 36.08 11.38
C SER A 31 49.36 35.55 11.59
N VAL A 32 50.23 35.85 10.64
CA VAL A 32 51.65 35.58 10.72
C VAL A 32 52.39 36.89 10.50
N LYS A 33 53.27 37.27 11.43
CA LYS A 33 54.23 38.37 11.25
C LYS A 33 55.63 37.78 11.30
N SER A 34 56.44 38.05 10.28
CA SER A 34 57.85 37.63 10.21
C SER A 34 58.78 38.84 10.22
N SER A 35 60.05 38.64 10.59
CA SER A 35 61.08 39.69 10.49
C SER A 35 61.14 40.30 9.09
N VAL A 36 61.43 41.59 9.04
CA VAL A 36 61.60 42.37 7.80
C VAL A 36 62.59 41.65 6.87
N GLY A 37 62.18 41.43 5.61
CA GLY A 37 62.97 40.71 4.60
C GLY A 37 62.72 39.20 4.52
N SER A 38 61.89 38.62 5.39
CA SER A 38 61.53 37.19 5.32
C SER A 38 60.33 36.96 4.40
N LYS A 39 60.39 35.89 3.60
CA LYS A 39 59.23 35.41 2.82
C LYS A 39 58.48 34.38 3.66
N THR A 40 57.15 34.45 3.66
CA THR A 40 56.29 33.61 4.51
C THR A 40 55.16 33.03 3.69
N LYS A 41 54.87 31.73 3.87
CA LYS A 41 53.78 31.02 3.19
C LYS A 41 52.98 30.18 4.17
N VAL A 42 51.66 30.27 4.08
CA VAL A 42 50.71 29.50 4.90
C VAL A 42 50.01 28.51 3.98
N TYR A 43 50.05 27.23 4.32
CA TYR A 43 49.35 26.18 3.59
C TYR A 43 48.12 25.71 4.38
N PRO A 44 46.98 25.46 3.71
CA PRO A 44 45.79 24.92 4.35
C PRO A 44 46.02 23.47 4.81
N PRO A 45 45.15 22.95 5.71
CA PRO A 45 45.18 21.55 6.12
C PRO A 45 45.21 20.59 4.92
N ASN A 46 45.98 19.49 5.03
CA ASN A 46 46.09 18.36 4.08
C ASN A 46 46.97 18.51 2.81
N LYS A 47 47.87 19.50 2.68
CA LYS A 47 48.74 19.55 1.48
C LYS A 47 50.11 18.87 1.59
N ASP A 48 50.71 18.73 2.76
CA ASP A 48 52.03 18.06 2.89
C ASP A 48 52.15 17.21 4.18
N PRO A 49 52.50 15.90 4.09
CA PRO A 49 52.78 15.07 5.26
C PRO A 49 54.17 15.38 5.86
N VAL A 50 54.30 15.25 7.18
CA VAL A 50 55.61 15.23 7.83
C VAL A 50 56.16 13.81 7.78
N TRP A 51 57.44 13.67 7.45
CA TRP A 51 58.12 12.39 7.28
C TRP A 51 58.84 11.98 8.56
N PHE A 52 58.65 10.72 8.99
CA PHE A 52 59.33 10.08 10.12
C PHE A 52 60.62 9.34 9.72
N LYS A 53 61.51 9.08 10.68
CA LYS A 53 62.88 8.52 10.46
C LYS A 53 62.83 7.07 10.01
N ASP A 54 61.74 6.40 10.35
CA ASP A 54 61.38 5.06 9.94
C ASP A 54 60.59 5.03 8.62
N GLY A 55 60.52 6.15 7.90
CA GLY A 55 59.82 6.27 6.62
C GLY A 55 58.30 6.47 6.73
N ARG A 56 57.72 6.51 7.95
CA ARG A 56 56.28 6.73 8.12
C ARG A 56 55.89 8.16 7.74
N LYS A 57 54.82 8.31 6.95
CA LYS A 57 54.18 9.61 6.68
C LYS A 57 53.08 9.87 7.70
N LYS A 58 53.06 11.05 8.32
CA LYS A 58 51.91 11.48 9.14
C LYS A 58 51.33 12.78 8.63
N TYR A 59 50.09 12.68 8.18
CA TYR A 59 49.26 13.81 7.83
C TYR A 59 48.77 14.45 9.14
N TYR A 60 49.25 15.65 9.43
CA TYR A 60 48.69 16.46 10.51
C TYR A 60 47.49 17.24 9.96
N GLY A 61 46.38 17.23 10.68
CA GLY A 61 45.14 17.88 10.24
C GLY A 61 45.14 19.41 10.34
N GLY A 62 46.29 20.06 10.49
CA GLY A 62 46.44 21.50 10.78
C GLY A 62 47.20 22.28 9.72
N TYR A 63 47.53 23.54 10.01
CA TYR A 63 48.21 24.46 9.08
C TYR A 63 49.73 24.25 9.08
N LEU A 64 50.34 24.39 7.92
CA LEU A 64 51.80 24.50 7.74
C LEU A 64 52.15 25.97 7.52
N VAL A 65 53.09 26.51 8.29
CA VAL A 65 53.62 27.86 8.06
C VAL A 65 55.11 27.79 7.87
N ASP A 66 55.59 28.19 6.70
CA ASP A 66 57.00 28.27 6.36
C ASP A 66 57.44 29.73 6.26
N SER A 67 58.59 30.05 6.85
CA SER A 67 59.26 31.33 6.64
C SER A 67 60.75 31.12 6.37
N TRP A 68 61.31 31.86 5.42
CA TRP A 68 62.72 31.80 5.07
C TRP A 68 63.33 33.19 4.86
N SER A 69 64.58 33.35 5.29
CA SER A 69 65.36 34.58 5.11
C SER A 69 66.87 34.31 5.08
N SER A 70 67.59 35.15 4.34
CA SER A 70 69.05 35.27 4.40
C SER A 70 69.44 36.27 5.50
N LEU A 71 70.24 35.87 6.48
CA LEU A 71 70.54 36.72 7.65
C LEU A 71 72.01 37.07 7.74
N LYS A 72 72.34 38.36 7.85
CA LYS A 72 73.71 38.79 8.17
C LYS A 72 74.10 38.39 9.60
N ASN A 73 75.40 38.30 9.89
CA ASN A 73 75.91 38.08 11.24
C ASN A 73 75.31 39.13 12.22
N GLY A 74 74.82 38.69 13.37
CA GLY A 74 74.17 39.51 14.38
C GLY A 74 72.67 39.76 14.15
N ALA A 75 72.12 39.47 12.96
CA ALA A 75 70.72 39.69 12.65
C ALA A 75 69.80 38.67 13.36
N THR A 76 68.59 39.11 13.70
CA THR A 76 67.57 38.27 14.34
C THR A 76 66.43 37.98 13.39
N VAL A 77 66.14 36.71 13.14
CA VAL A 77 64.90 36.27 12.50
C VAL A 77 63.86 35.95 13.56
N GLY A 78 62.66 36.46 13.34
CA GLY A 78 61.54 36.38 14.24
C GLY A 78 60.27 35.98 13.50
N MET A 79 59.41 35.24 14.17
CA MET A 79 58.09 34.89 13.67
C MET A 79 57.08 34.88 14.80
N ASP A 80 56.04 35.69 14.64
CA ASP A 80 54.87 35.74 15.51
C ASP A 80 53.67 35.13 14.79
N ILE A 81 53.17 34.02 15.30
CA ILE A 81 51.98 33.35 14.79
C ILE A 81 50.85 33.50 15.81
N LYS A 82 49.75 34.11 15.37
CA LYS A 82 48.49 34.13 16.14
C LYS A 82 47.62 32.97 15.67
N PHE A 83 47.19 32.16 16.63
CA PHE A 83 46.23 31.09 16.42
C PHE A 83 44.90 31.45 17.06
N LYS A 84 43.79 30.97 16.48
CA LYS A 84 42.46 30.95 17.08
C LYS A 84 41.98 29.51 17.14
N ALA A 85 41.69 29.03 18.35
CA ALA A 85 41.03 27.75 18.54
C ALA A 85 39.52 27.94 18.32
N GLU A 86 38.91 27.06 17.55
CA GLU A 86 37.47 27.02 17.30
C GLU A 86 36.73 26.14 18.29
N LYS A 87 37.45 25.28 19.04
CA LYS A 87 36.88 24.42 20.08
C LYS A 87 37.73 24.48 21.36
N ALA A 88 37.16 24.05 22.48
CA ALA A 88 37.96 23.71 23.65
C ALA A 88 38.81 22.48 23.35
N GLY A 89 39.94 22.34 24.05
CA GLY A 89 40.72 21.11 23.95
C GLY A 89 42.20 21.29 24.20
N THR A 90 42.90 20.16 24.12
CA THR A 90 44.36 20.12 24.17
C THR A 90 44.89 20.14 22.74
N TYR A 91 45.57 21.22 22.40
CA TYR A 91 46.20 21.40 21.10
C TYR A 91 47.71 21.21 21.22
N TYR A 92 48.28 20.54 20.22
CA TYR A 92 49.72 20.34 20.11
C TYR A 92 50.22 21.13 18.90
N ILE A 93 51.11 22.09 19.18
CA ILE A 93 51.81 22.83 18.15
C ILE A 93 53.22 22.28 18.09
N TYR A 94 53.62 21.83 16.91
CA TYR A 94 54.97 21.36 16.63
C TYR A 94 55.65 22.37 15.74
N TRP A 95 56.94 22.62 15.95
CA TRP A 95 57.72 23.40 15.01
C TRP A 95 59.13 22.84 14.88
N ARG A 96 59.68 22.99 13.68
CA ARG A 96 61.10 22.77 13.40
C ARG A 96 61.71 24.11 13.01
N ALA A 97 62.91 24.35 13.52
CA ALA A 97 63.77 25.39 13.01
C ALA A 97 64.98 24.69 12.44
N ALA A 98 65.17 24.86 11.15
CA ALA A 98 66.23 24.20 10.43
C ALA A 98 67.04 25.29 9.76
N PHE A 99 68.24 25.41 10.30
CA PHE A 99 69.28 26.26 9.79
C PHE A 99 70.24 25.30 9.10
N ASP A 100 70.81 25.66 7.95
CA ASP A 100 71.83 24.82 7.33
C ASP A 100 73.00 24.68 8.31
N THR A 101 73.04 23.57 9.06
CA THR A 101 73.90 23.39 10.23
C THR A 101 75.34 23.03 9.86
N LYS A 102 75.75 23.13 8.59
CA LYS A 102 77.16 22.87 8.22
C LYS A 102 78.14 23.92 8.76
N SER A 103 77.67 25.05 9.28
CA SER A 103 78.49 26.02 10.02
C SER A 103 77.67 26.64 11.17
N SER A 104 77.86 26.07 12.37
CA SER A 104 77.16 26.45 13.60
C SER A 104 77.34 27.92 13.96
N GLY A 105 76.27 28.69 13.82
CA GLY A 105 76.23 30.09 14.23
C GLY A 105 74.82 30.57 14.49
N TYR A 106 73.95 29.79 15.14
CA TYR A 106 72.61 30.27 15.49
C TYR A 106 72.33 30.06 16.96
N GLN A 107 71.90 31.13 17.64
CA GLN A 107 71.42 31.07 19.02
C GLN A 107 69.95 31.46 19.09
N PHE A 108 69.12 30.55 19.63
CA PHE A 108 67.73 30.84 19.94
C PHE A 108 67.66 31.81 21.12
N ILE A 109 66.95 32.92 20.96
CA ILE A 109 66.80 33.96 22.00
C ILE A 109 65.89 33.47 23.14
N ARG A 110 65.02 32.47 22.87
CA ARG A 110 64.26 31.72 23.87
C ARG A 110 64.35 30.22 23.58
N LYS A 111 64.87 29.44 24.53
CA LYS A 111 64.93 27.96 24.43
C LYS A 111 63.56 27.36 24.84
N PRO A 112 62.90 26.56 23.99
CA PRO A 112 61.71 25.82 24.39
C PRO A 112 62.06 24.68 25.34
N THR A 113 61.14 24.31 26.23
CA THR A 113 61.38 23.41 27.38
C THR A 113 61.58 21.93 27.00
N PHE A 114 61.28 21.52 25.76
CA PHE A 114 61.51 20.16 25.27
C PHE A 114 61.95 20.19 23.80
N GLY A 115 63.20 19.78 23.53
CA GLY A 115 63.72 19.61 22.16
C GLY A 115 63.99 18.14 21.89
N PHE A 116 63.46 17.60 20.79
CA PHE A 116 63.89 16.32 20.22
C PHE A 116 64.41 16.56 18.80
N LYS A 117 65.33 15.72 18.31
CA LYS A 117 65.70 15.77 16.90
C LYS A 117 64.64 15.07 16.08
N ASP A 118 64.17 15.75 15.05
CA ASP A 118 63.31 15.17 14.04
C ASP A 118 64.10 14.14 13.20
N PRO A 119 63.39 13.32 12.43
CA PRO A 119 63.93 12.35 11.49
C PRO A 119 65.04 12.82 10.55
N LEU A 120 65.01 14.09 10.17
CA LEU A 120 65.97 14.71 9.27
C LEU A 120 67.17 15.31 10.04
N GLY A 121 67.21 15.13 11.36
CA GLY A 121 68.26 15.60 12.24
C GLY A 121 68.06 17.01 12.79
N TYR A 122 66.95 17.67 12.45
CA TYR A 122 66.67 19.05 12.87
C TYR A 122 66.06 19.11 14.26
N TYR A 123 66.31 20.19 14.99
CA TYR A 123 65.67 20.39 16.28
C TYR A 123 64.18 20.69 16.09
N ALA A 124 63.35 19.78 16.59
CA ALA A 124 61.91 19.93 16.69
C ALA A 124 61.51 20.20 18.15
N TYR A 125 60.49 21.02 18.27
CA TYR A 125 59.96 21.46 19.55
C TYR A 125 58.44 21.34 19.52
N SER A 126 57.86 21.18 20.71
CA SER A 126 56.42 21.11 20.87
C SER A 126 55.94 22.00 22.00
N ALA A 127 54.78 22.61 21.81
CA ALA A 127 54.02 23.27 22.85
C ALA A 127 52.66 22.59 22.95
N THR A 128 52.30 22.26 24.19
CA THR A 128 50.94 21.83 24.52
C THR A 128 50.17 23.04 25.02
N ILE A 129 49.12 23.41 24.29
CA ILE A 129 48.21 24.47 24.69
C ILE A 129 46.91 23.82 25.12
N LYS A 130 46.60 23.91 26.41
CA LYS A 130 45.26 23.60 26.91
C LYS A 130 44.42 24.85 26.77
N ILE A 131 43.51 24.84 25.81
CA ILE A 131 42.44 25.82 25.76
C ILE A 131 41.32 25.28 26.63
N SER A 132 41.36 25.66 27.90
CA SER A 132 40.19 25.57 28.76
C SER A 132 39.23 26.64 28.29
N SER A 133 38.10 26.22 27.80
CA SER A 133 37.03 27.11 27.46
C SER A 133 36.45 27.69 28.76
N LYS A 134 36.79 28.94 29.04
CA LYS A 134 36.24 29.65 30.19
C LYS A 134 34.73 29.76 29.96
N ASN A 135 33.96 29.14 30.85
CA ASN A 135 32.51 29.15 30.85
C ASN A 135 31.90 28.53 29.58
N LEU A 136 32.08 27.22 29.36
CA LEU A 136 31.20 26.51 28.42
C LEU A 136 30.00 25.92 29.14
N PRO A 137 28.85 25.89 28.45
CA PRO A 137 27.73 25.04 28.85
C PRO A 137 28.12 23.55 28.79
N ASP A 138 27.35 22.74 29.50
CA ASP A 138 27.38 21.27 29.46
C ASP A 138 25.93 20.82 29.59
N LEU A 139 25.26 20.68 28.45
CA LEU A 139 23.86 20.33 28.33
C LEU A 139 23.69 18.83 28.40
N LEU A 140 22.76 18.39 29.23
CA LEU A 140 22.41 16.98 29.33
C LEU A 140 20.93 16.81 29.63
N VAL A 141 20.42 15.63 29.30
CA VAL A 141 19.08 15.23 29.73
C VAL A 141 19.17 14.76 31.18
N SER A 142 18.54 15.49 32.11
CA SER A 142 18.51 15.13 33.52
C SER A 142 17.29 14.30 33.90
N SER A 143 16.14 14.53 33.25
CA SER A 143 14.93 13.75 33.47
C SER A 143 14.08 13.64 32.20
N ILE A 144 13.38 12.51 32.06
CA ILE A 144 12.40 12.25 31.00
C ILE A 144 11.20 11.54 31.62
N TYR A 145 10.04 12.17 31.53
CA TYR A 145 8.76 11.50 31.67
C TYR A 145 8.03 11.55 30.33
N ALA A 146 7.56 10.39 29.89
CA ALA A 146 6.82 10.27 28.64
C ALA A 146 5.50 9.55 28.92
N SER A 147 4.42 10.15 28.48
CA SER A 147 3.08 9.55 28.49
C SER A 147 2.48 9.69 27.10
N GLN A 148 1.68 8.72 26.71
CA GLN A 148 1.02 8.69 25.41
C GLN A 148 -0.48 8.46 25.61
N SER A 149 -1.28 9.22 24.86
CA SER A 149 -2.72 9.09 24.78
C SER A 149 -3.15 9.34 23.34
N GLY A 150 -3.72 8.33 22.68
CA GLY A 150 -3.93 8.36 21.22
C GLY A 150 -2.61 8.63 20.48
N GLN A 151 -2.64 9.33 19.35
CA GLN A 151 -1.41 9.69 18.63
C GLN A 151 -0.58 10.81 19.29
N ILE A 152 -1.03 11.38 20.40
CA ILE A 152 -0.30 12.45 21.09
C ILE A 152 0.56 11.83 22.19
N MET A 153 1.85 12.12 22.13
CA MET A 153 2.81 11.85 23.18
C MET A 153 3.18 13.16 23.87
N ASN A 154 2.97 13.21 25.19
CA ASN A 154 3.44 14.30 26.02
C ASN A 154 4.78 13.88 26.64
N ILE A 155 5.80 14.70 26.44
CA ILE A 155 7.14 14.47 26.96
C ILE A 155 7.47 15.63 27.89
N GLU A 156 7.53 15.35 29.18
CA GLU A 156 8.10 16.27 30.15
C GLU A 156 9.61 16.01 30.20
N LEU A 157 10.37 16.95 29.63
CA LEU A 157 11.81 16.90 29.49
C LEU A 157 12.46 17.93 30.40
N THR A 158 13.37 17.48 31.27
CA THR A 158 14.29 18.39 31.98
C THR A 158 15.67 18.35 31.34
N VAL A 159 16.12 19.50 30.85
CA VAL A 159 17.51 19.70 30.42
C VAL A 159 18.25 20.45 31.51
N GLU A 160 19.45 19.99 31.85
CA GLU A 160 20.33 20.64 32.82
C GLU A 160 21.57 21.17 32.09
N ASN A 161 22.05 22.34 32.49
CA ASN A 161 23.35 22.86 32.09
C ASN A 161 24.30 22.78 33.29
N ARG A 162 25.14 21.75 33.34
CA ARG A 162 26.17 21.55 34.38
C ARG A 162 27.44 22.36 34.15
N GLY A 163 27.51 23.02 33.01
CA GLY A 163 28.64 23.83 32.63
C GLY A 163 28.69 25.14 33.39
N SER A 164 29.87 25.77 33.36
CA SER A 164 30.08 27.10 33.92
C SER A 164 29.69 28.23 32.94
N GLY A 165 29.20 27.90 31.75
CA GLY A 165 28.77 28.83 30.71
C GLY A 165 27.29 28.75 30.38
N ASN A 166 26.73 29.85 29.86
CA ASN A 166 25.37 29.89 29.34
C ASN A 166 25.34 29.26 27.93
N SER A 167 24.30 28.50 27.60
CA SER A 167 24.25 27.74 26.34
C SER A 167 23.94 28.59 25.11
N GLY A 168 23.18 29.68 25.26
CA GLY A 168 22.45 30.26 24.13
C GLY A 168 21.41 29.28 23.58
N GLN A 169 20.87 29.57 22.40
CA GLN A 169 19.80 28.76 21.81
C GLN A 169 20.30 27.39 21.35
N PHE A 170 19.57 26.34 21.69
CA PHE A 170 19.82 24.97 21.22
C PHE A 170 18.52 24.24 20.91
N THR A 171 18.60 23.24 20.03
CA THR A 171 17.45 22.43 19.59
C THR A 171 17.58 21.01 20.13
N VAL A 172 16.47 20.47 20.62
CA VAL A 172 16.35 19.06 20.99
C VAL A 172 15.55 18.33 19.92
N ASN A 173 16.03 17.17 19.48
CA ASN A 173 15.28 16.27 18.61
C ASN A 173 14.84 15.04 19.39
N ILE A 174 13.60 14.62 19.15
CA ILE A 174 12.97 13.52 19.86
C ILE A 174 12.60 12.43 18.86
N TYR A 175 13.02 11.21 19.17
CA TYR A 175 12.78 10.02 18.36
C TYR A 175 12.12 8.92 19.19
N LEU A 176 11.43 8.01 18.50
CA LEU A 176 11.08 6.69 19.00
C LEU A 176 12.01 5.65 18.37
N SER A 177 12.34 4.62 19.13
CA SER A 177 13.15 3.51 18.64
C SER A 177 12.86 2.22 19.40
N LYS A 178 13.16 1.07 18.77
CA LYS A 178 13.22 -0.22 19.48
C LYS A 178 14.52 -0.38 20.29
N LEU A 179 15.50 0.47 20.04
CA LEU A 179 16.79 0.49 20.72
C LEU A 179 16.87 1.68 21.68
N ARG A 180 17.54 1.49 22.81
CA ARG A 180 17.73 2.53 23.84
C ARG A 180 18.48 3.78 23.35
N LYS A 181 19.19 3.68 22.22
CA LYS A 181 19.95 4.77 21.58
C LYS A 181 19.74 4.77 20.06
N GLY A 182 18.49 4.69 19.61
CA GLY A 182 18.17 4.75 18.18
C GLY A 182 17.63 6.11 17.73
N ILE A 183 17.36 6.21 16.44
CA ILE A 183 16.76 7.37 15.75
C ILE A 183 15.73 6.90 14.71
N ASP A 184 15.16 5.71 14.91
CA ASP A 184 14.36 4.98 13.91
C ASP A 184 13.19 5.84 13.39
N TRP A 185 12.48 6.51 14.30
CA TRP A 185 11.34 7.35 13.97
C TRP A 185 11.46 8.72 14.61
N TYR A 186 11.60 9.75 13.80
CA TYR A 186 11.51 11.14 14.26
C TYR A 186 10.08 11.48 14.67
N VAL A 187 9.90 12.09 15.84
CA VAL A 187 8.58 12.42 16.40
C VAL A 187 8.33 13.93 16.37
N CYS A 188 9.31 14.72 16.82
CA CYS A 188 9.20 16.17 16.97
C CYS A 188 10.56 16.79 17.32
N SER A 189 10.63 18.11 17.31
CA SER A 189 11.75 18.91 17.83
C SER A 189 11.23 20.04 18.71
N HIS A 190 12.05 20.50 19.65
CA HIS A 190 11.78 21.68 20.45
C HIS A 190 13.04 22.54 20.55
N THR A 191 12.91 23.86 20.68
CA THR A 191 14.05 24.78 20.75
C THR A 191 14.02 25.58 22.04
N PHE A 192 15.07 25.42 22.85
CA PHE A 192 15.30 26.22 24.05
C PHE A 192 15.99 27.52 23.66
N THR A 193 15.52 28.65 24.19
CA THR A 193 16.09 29.97 23.86
C THR A 193 17.48 30.14 24.46
N LYS A 194 17.67 29.70 25.71
CA LYS A 194 18.95 29.64 26.43
C LYS A 194 18.77 28.85 27.72
N LEU A 195 19.85 28.25 28.22
CA LEU A 195 19.93 27.70 29.57
C LEU A 195 21.18 28.26 30.27
N LEU A 196 20.97 28.90 31.42
CA LEU A 196 22.05 29.54 32.18
C LEU A 196 22.94 28.49 32.87
N ALA A 197 24.19 28.85 33.14
CA ALA A 197 25.14 27.99 33.86
C ALA A 197 24.56 27.49 35.20
N GLY A 198 24.68 26.19 35.45
CA GLY A 198 24.20 25.54 36.68
C GLY A 198 22.68 25.51 36.86
N LYS A 199 21.90 25.80 35.81
CA LYS A 199 20.43 25.78 35.84
C LYS A 199 19.87 24.60 35.05
N SER A 200 18.66 24.21 35.42
CA SER A 200 17.84 23.26 34.69
C SER A 200 16.53 23.91 34.27
N GLU A 201 15.96 23.43 33.18
CA GLU A 201 14.68 23.88 32.65
C GLU A 201 13.84 22.66 32.25
N THR A 202 12.57 22.66 32.63
CA THR A 202 11.62 21.59 32.33
C THR A 202 10.57 22.12 31.37
N GLU A 203 10.36 21.39 30.28
CA GLU A 203 9.35 21.72 29.26
C GLU A 203 8.44 20.52 29.00
N VAL A 204 7.15 20.79 28.76
CA VAL A 204 6.19 19.77 28.32
C VAL A 204 6.02 19.89 26.82
N ILE A 205 6.67 18.98 26.11
CA ILE A 205 6.72 18.95 24.65
C ILE A 205 5.63 17.99 24.16
N ARG A 206 4.72 18.51 23.34
CA ARG A 206 3.70 17.71 22.67
C ARG A 206 4.22 17.22 21.33
N CYS A 207 4.22 15.92 21.16
CA CYS A 207 4.79 15.24 20.00
C CYS A 207 3.78 14.26 19.41
N THR A 208 3.86 14.01 18.11
CA THR A 208 2.93 13.13 17.42
C THR A 208 3.60 11.79 17.15
N VAL A 209 3.05 10.72 17.71
CA VAL A 209 3.53 9.35 17.44
C VAL A 209 3.24 9.02 15.97
N PRO A 210 4.24 8.59 15.19
CA PRO A 210 4.02 8.18 13.81
C PRO A 210 2.96 7.07 13.71
N SER A 211 2.03 7.24 12.78
CA SER A 211 0.82 6.42 12.66
C SER A 211 1.08 4.95 12.28
N GLU A 212 2.25 4.67 11.74
CA GLU A 212 2.75 3.35 11.35
C GLU A 212 3.29 2.54 12.53
N LEU A 213 3.47 3.14 13.71
CA LEU A 213 3.96 2.45 14.90
C LEU A 213 2.83 1.66 15.55
N THR A 214 3.06 0.36 15.71
CA THR A 214 2.16 -0.51 16.45
C THR A 214 2.39 -0.35 17.94
N SER A 215 1.34 -0.63 18.74
CA SER A 215 1.44 -0.77 20.20
C SER A 215 2.58 -1.71 20.60
N GLY A 216 3.19 -1.44 21.75
CA GLY A 216 4.31 -2.23 22.28
C GLY A 216 5.40 -1.37 22.91
N ARG A 217 6.50 -2.02 23.30
CA ARG A 217 7.65 -1.34 23.94
C ARG A 217 8.50 -0.59 22.93
N TYR A 218 8.86 0.64 23.30
CA TYR A 218 9.77 1.54 22.59
C TYR A 218 10.61 2.33 23.60
N TYR A 219 11.62 3.02 23.10
CA TYR A 219 12.36 4.04 23.82
C TYR A 219 12.09 5.40 23.18
N VAL A 220 11.72 6.39 23.99
CA VAL A 220 11.81 7.81 23.64
C VAL A 220 13.26 8.22 23.83
N THR A 221 13.92 8.61 22.75
CA THR A 221 15.32 9.06 22.75
C THR A 221 15.40 10.54 22.41
N ILE A 222 16.13 11.29 23.23
CA ILE A 222 16.22 12.75 23.16
C ILE A 222 17.68 13.12 22.93
N TYR A 223 17.94 13.81 21.83
CA TYR A 223 19.24 14.38 21.50
C TYR A 223 19.20 15.88 21.76
N VAL A 224 19.87 16.32 22.83
CA VAL A 224 20.06 17.73 23.14
C VAL A 224 21.15 18.30 22.24
N ASP A 225 21.00 19.57 21.84
CA ASP A 225 21.81 20.22 20.81
C ASP A 225 22.00 19.34 19.57
N ALA A 226 20.90 18.82 19.02
CA ALA A 226 20.93 17.83 17.94
C ALA A 226 21.67 18.31 16.66
N ASN A 227 21.84 19.62 16.50
CA ASN A 227 22.56 20.24 15.39
C ASN A 227 24.04 20.52 15.70
N ASN A 228 24.54 20.16 16.89
CA ASN A 228 25.90 20.40 17.37
C ASN A 228 26.30 21.88 17.19
N ARG A 229 25.39 22.77 17.60
CA ARG A 229 25.53 24.23 17.44
C ARG A 229 26.20 24.87 18.64
N VAL A 230 25.96 24.31 19.83
CA VAL A 230 26.56 24.78 21.08
C VAL A 230 27.86 24.01 21.28
N ILE A 231 28.96 24.72 21.53
CA ILE A 231 30.21 24.07 21.89
C ILE A 231 30.15 23.80 23.39
N GLU A 232 30.25 22.54 23.79
CA GLU A 232 30.04 22.10 25.16
C GLU A 232 31.33 21.58 25.82
N GLN A 233 31.33 21.41 27.14
CA GLN A 233 32.45 20.78 27.85
C GLN A 233 32.55 19.29 27.51
N TYR A 234 31.41 18.63 27.43
CA TYR A 234 31.27 17.24 27.03
C TYR A 234 30.19 17.18 25.95
N GLU A 235 30.52 16.58 24.81
CA GLU A 235 29.61 16.47 23.66
C GLU A 235 28.95 15.07 23.60
N ASN A 236 29.27 14.21 24.56
CA ASN A 236 28.89 12.80 24.58
C ASN A 236 27.86 12.46 25.65
N ASN A 237 27.36 13.46 26.38
CA ASN A 237 26.36 13.36 27.45
C ASN A 237 25.01 13.99 27.08
N ASN A 238 24.83 14.45 25.84
CA ASN A 238 23.61 15.10 25.34
C ASN A 238 22.46 14.14 25.00
N LEU A 239 22.64 12.82 25.20
CA LEU A 239 21.65 11.79 24.87
C LEU A 239 20.95 11.23 26.11
N GLY A 240 19.63 11.37 26.17
CA GLY A 240 18.77 10.73 27.16
C GLY A 240 17.80 9.74 26.52
N SER A 241 17.38 8.71 27.27
CA SER A 241 16.41 7.72 26.80
C SER A 241 15.47 7.26 27.90
N LYS A 242 14.18 7.07 27.59
CA LYS A 242 13.19 6.51 28.51
C LYS A 242 12.36 5.44 27.80
N GLU A 243 12.21 4.28 28.44
CA GLU A 243 11.28 3.25 27.94
C GLU A 243 9.84 3.73 28.10
N ILE A 244 9.03 3.49 27.07
CA ILE A 244 7.59 3.72 27.06
C ILE A 244 6.90 2.51 26.44
N THR A 245 5.73 2.16 26.95
CA THR A 245 4.81 1.26 26.27
C THR A 245 3.80 2.12 25.54
N LEU A 246 3.75 2.01 24.21
CA LEU A 246 2.70 2.63 23.43
C LEU A 246 1.46 1.74 23.53
N SER A 247 0.36 2.32 23.98
CA SER A 247 -0.91 1.66 24.29
C SER A 247 -2.06 2.57 23.89
N ASN A 248 -3.15 2.04 23.35
CA ASN A 248 -4.26 2.86 22.86
C ASN A 248 -3.76 4.01 21.97
N LEU A 249 -2.74 3.76 21.15
CA LEU A 249 -2.64 4.46 19.88
C LEU A 249 -3.90 4.01 19.16
N ASP A 250 -5.00 4.76 19.29
CA ASP A 250 -6.26 4.49 18.59
C ASP A 250 -6.04 4.67 17.10
N SER A 251 -5.37 3.66 16.59
CA SER A 251 -5.34 3.22 15.25
C SER A 251 -6.67 2.47 15.08
N HIS A 252 -7.75 3.19 14.79
CA HIS A 252 -8.47 2.82 13.57
C HIS A 252 -7.46 2.99 12.45
N SER A 253 -6.61 1.98 12.34
CA SER A 253 -5.31 2.07 11.73
C SER A 253 -5.49 2.39 10.25
N LYS A 254 -4.49 3.01 9.62
CA LYS A 254 -4.42 3.02 8.15
C LYS A 254 -4.55 1.60 7.57
N THR A 255 -4.31 0.53 8.35
CA THR A 255 -4.71 -0.86 8.06
C THR A 255 -6.23 -1.09 8.09
N SER A 256 -6.96 -0.59 9.11
CA SER A 256 -8.43 -0.67 9.27
C SER A 256 -9.24 -0.02 8.15
N TYR A 257 -8.63 0.78 7.29
CA TYR A 257 -9.35 1.44 6.21
C TYR A 257 -8.73 1.20 4.85
N SER A 258 -7.44 0.85 4.76
CA SER A 258 -6.80 0.50 3.49
C SER A 258 -7.51 -0.64 2.76
N GLU A 259 -8.01 -1.62 3.52
CA GLU A 259 -8.77 -2.75 3.01
C GLU A 259 -10.15 -2.33 2.53
N LEU A 260 -10.89 -1.56 3.35
CA LEU A 260 -12.17 -0.98 2.94
C LEU A 260 -11.99 -0.13 1.67
N VAL A 261 -11.01 0.76 1.62
CA VAL A 261 -10.75 1.64 0.47
C VAL A 261 -10.41 0.83 -0.76
N MET A 262 -9.58 -0.19 -0.64
CA MET A 262 -9.17 -1.02 -1.76
C MET A 262 -10.34 -1.84 -2.31
N ILE A 263 -11.16 -2.45 -1.44
CA ILE A 263 -12.36 -3.19 -1.88
C ILE A 263 -13.37 -2.23 -2.51
N ILE A 264 -13.68 -1.10 -1.86
CA ILE A 264 -14.60 -0.09 -2.40
C ILE A 264 -14.08 0.50 -3.71
N ASP A 265 -12.78 0.74 -3.86
CA ASP A 265 -12.18 1.25 -5.11
C ASP A 265 -12.31 0.24 -6.25
N ASN A 266 -12.15 -1.05 -5.96
CA ASN A 266 -12.35 -2.10 -6.94
C ASN A 266 -13.82 -2.30 -7.31
N GLU A 267 -14.73 -2.36 -6.34
CA GLU A 267 -16.17 -2.42 -6.61
C GLU A 267 -16.65 -1.18 -7.38
N THR A 268 -16.09 -0.01 -7.09
CA THR A 268 -16.36 1.21 -7.84
C THR A 268 -15.95 1.06 -9.31
N LYS A 269 -14.79 0.44 -9.60
CA LYS A 269 -14.36 0.16 -10.99
C LYS A 269 -15.28 -0.85 -11.68
N ILE A 270 -15.69 -1.91 -10.98
CA ILE A 270 -16.64 -2.91 -11.48
C ILE A 270 -17.96 -2.23 -11.87
N TYR A 271 -18.55 -1.42 -10.98
CA TYR A 271 -19.79 -0.69 -11.26
C TYR A 271 -19.66 0.34 -12.37
N MET A 272 -18.52 1.03 -12.45
CA MET A 272 -18.20 1.89 -13.60
C MET A 272 -18.21 1.10 -14.89
N GLY A 273 -17.59 -0.08 -14.90
CA GLY A 273 -17.59 -1.02 -16.01
C GLY A 273 -18.98 -1.39 -16.49
N TYR A 274 -19.80 -1.88 -15.57
CA TYR A 274 -21.21 -2.20 -15.80
C TYR A 274 -21.95 -1.02 -16.42
N ARG A 275 -21.78 0.19 -15.86
CA ARG A 275 -22.51 1.39 -16.29
C ARG A 275 -22.06 1.94 -17.64
N LEU A 276 -20.75 1.94 -17.91
CA LEU A 276 -20.15 2.55 -19.09
C LEU A 276 -20.19 1.63 -20.31
N TYR A 277 -20.20 0.32 -20.08
CA TYR A 277 -20.10 -0.67 -21.15
C TYR A 277 -21.34 -1.56 -21.20
N TRP A 278 -21.54 -2.43 -20.21
CA TRP A 278 -22.49 -3.53 -20.32
C TRP A 278 -23.96 -3.11 -20.31
N TYR A 279 -24.32 -2.13 -19.49
CA TYR A 279 -25.63 -1.51 -19.46
C TYR A 279 -25.67 -0.21 -20.28
N ASN A 280 -24.70 0.01 -21.19
CA ASN A 280 -24.67 1.17 -22.07
C ASN A 280 -24.96 0.76 -23.52
N SER A 281 -26.18 1.04 -23.99
CA SER A 281 -26.59 0.68 -25.36
C SER A 281 -25.71 1.31 -26.43
N SER A 282 -25.26 2.56 -26.24
CA SER A 282 -24.40 3.26 -27.20
C SER A 282 -23.06 2.56 -27.39
N TRP A 283 -22.47 2.02 -26.32
CA TRP A 283 -21.22 1.27 -26.41
C TRP A 283 -21.38 0.00 -27.25
N TRP A 284 -22.44 -0.77 -27.02
CA TRP A 284 -22.74 -1.96 -27.83
C TRP A 284 -23.00 -1.62 -29.30
N MET A 285 -23.62 -0.46 -29.58
CA MET A 285 -23.82 0.02 -30.94
C MET A 285 -22.49 0.39 -31.60
N GLU A 286 -21.58 1.04 -30.88
CA GLU A 286 -20.22 1.34 -31.38
C GLU A 286 -19.44 0.05 -31.66
N LEU A 287 -19.54 -0.97 -30.78
CA LEU A 287 -18.90 -2.27 -30.99
C LEU A 287 -19.40 -3.00 -32.24
N SER A 288 -20.67 -2.83 -32.65
CA SER A 288 -21.22 -3.44 -33.87
C SER A 288 -20.61 -2.89 -35.17
N ASN A 289 -19.94 -1.73 -35.14
CA ASN A 289 -19.50 -0.99 -36.34
C ASN A 289 -18.02 -1.21 -36.73
N GLN A 290 -17.49 -2.43 -36.50
CA GLN A 290 -16.18 -2.97 -36.94
C GLN A 290 -14.92 -2.64 -36.09
N LYS A 291 -14.15 -3.70 -35.80
CA LYS A 291 -12.84 -3.82 -35.09
C LYS A 291 -12.83 -3.72 -33.55
N SER A 292 -13.50 -4.64 -32.86
CA SER A 292 -13.61 -4.54 -31.39
C SER A 292 -13.47 -5.83 -30.59
N GLN A 293 -12.95 -6.93 -31.16
CA GLN A 293 -12.70 -8.14 -30.36
C GLN A 293 -11.56 -7.95 -29.36
N GLU A 294 -10.46 -7.30 -29.79
CA GLU A 294 -9.33 -6.97 -28.90
C GLU A 294 -9.72 -5.88 -27.90
N TYR A 295 -10.38 -4.81 -28.35
CA TYR A 295 -10.87 -3.75 -27.45
C TYR A 295 -11.87 -4.26 -26.40
N ALA A 296 -12.83 -5.11 -26.78
CA ALA A 296 -13.74 -5.71 -25.82
C ALA A 296 -12.99 -6.61 -24.83
N ARG A 297 -12.05 -7.45 -25.31
CA ARG A 297 -11.19 -8.28 -24.45
C ARG A 297 -10.42 -7.43 -23.44
N ASP A 298 -9.77 -6.36 -23.90
CA ASP A 298 -8.92 -5.54 -23.05
C ASP A 298 -9.78 -4.80 -21.99
N VAL A 299 -11.00 -4.37 -22.36
CA VAL A 299 -12.00 -3.86 -21.41
C VAL A 299 -12.42 -4.95 -20.41
N PHE A 300 -12.66 -6.20 -20.83
CA PHE A 300 -12.96 -7.31 -19.92
C PHE A 300 -11.82 -7.58 -18.93
N GLU A 301 -10.57 -7.55 -19.40
CA GLU A 301 -9.40 -7.79 -18.57
C GLU A 301 -9.20 -6.65 -17.55
N GLU A 302 -9.26 -5.39 -18.01
CA GLU A 302 -9.00 -4.19 -17.20
C GLU A 302 -10.10 -3.92 -16.17
N VAL A 303 -11.37 -4.06 -16.57
CA VAL A 303 -12.52 -3.68 -15.75
C VAL A 303 -12.93 -4.80 -14.79
N TYR A 304 -12.60 -6.05 -15.11
CA TYR A 304 -13.11 -7.21 -14.40
C TYR A 304 -12.01 -8.14 -13.86
N SER A 305 -11.13 -8.66 -14.71
CA SER A 305 -10.17 -9.68 -14.27
C SER A 305 -9.16 -9.15 -13.24
N GLY A 306 -8.60 -7.96 -13.47
CA GLY A 306 -7.60 -7.35 -12.59
C GLY A 306 -8.13 -7.00 -11.19
N PRO A 307 -9.26 -6.28 -11.06
CA PRO A 307 -9.87 -5.98 -9.76
C PRO A 307 -10.26 -7.23 -8.97
N THR A 308 -10.82 -8.25 -9.63
CA THR A 308 -11.30 -9.47 -8.95
C THR A 308 -10.16 -10.31 -8.34
N ASP A 309 -9.02 -10.43 -9.02
CA ASP A 309 -7.87 -11.21 -8.51
C ASP A 309 -7.28 -10.60 -7.23
N LEU A 310 -7.25 -9.27 -7.15
CA LEU A 310 -6.79 -8.55 -5.97
C LEU A 310 -7.73 -8.79 -4.77
N ILE A 311 -9.05 -8.79 -5.00
CA ILE A 311 -10.03 -8.97 -3.91
C ILE A 311 -10.03 -10.41 -3.39
N LYS A 312 -9.82 -11.41 -4.24
CA LYS A 312 -9.67 -12.81 -3.83
C LYS A 312 -8.54 -13.03 -2.83
N GLN A 313 -7.38 -12.41 -3.04
CA GLN A 313 -6.24 -12.53 -2.11
C GLN A 313 -6.59 -11.92 -0.74
N LEU A 314 -7.27 -10.78 -0.73
CA LEU A 314 -7.57 -10.03 0.49
C LEU A 314 -8.67 -10.66 1.35
N VAL A 315 -9.77 -11.10 0.71
CA VAL A 315 -10.88 -11.76 1.39
C VAL A 315 -10.41 -13.08 2.00
N ALA A 316 -9.53 -13.83 1.32
CA ALA A 316 -9.02 -15.11 1.77
C ALA A 316 -8.09 -15.00 2.98
N GLU A 317 -7.22 -14.00 2.99
CA GLU A 317 -6.20 -13.87 4.04
C GLU A 317 -6.74 -13.22 5.33
N LYS A 318 -7.83 -12.42 5.26
CA LYS A 318 -8.21 -11.55 6.39
C LYS A 318 -9.65 -11.64 6.88
N LEU A 319 -10.64 -11.86 6.01
CA LEU A 319 -12.04 -11.82 6.42
C LEU A 319 -12.58 -13.20 6.81
N GLY A 320 -11.89 -14.30 6.46
CA GLY A 320 -12.31 -15.66 6.81
C GLY A 320 -13.65 -16.09 6.18
N VAL A 321 -14.19 -15.32 5.23
CA VAL A 321 -15.50 -15.57 4.62
C VAL A 321 -15.33 -16.43 3.37
N SER A 322 -15.28 -17.75 3.57
CA SER A 322 -15.14 -18.74 2.49
C SER A 322 -16.23 -18.63 1.41
N SER A 323 -17.45 -18.22 1.77
CA SER A 323 -18.56 -17.99 0.84
C SER A 323 -18.29 -16.84 -0.14
N VAL A 324 -17.58 -15.79 0.29
CA VAL A 324 -17.24 -14.63 -0.56
C VAL A 324 -16.17 -14.99 -1.61
N LEU A 325 -15.21 -15.85 -1.26
CA LEU A 325 -14.28 -16.42 -2.24
C LEU A 325 -14.99 -17.33 -3.25
N GLY A 326 -16.01 -18.05 -2.78
CA GLY A 326 -16.97 -18.77 -3.62
C GLY A 326 -17.59 -17.84 -4.65
N THR A 327 -18.17 -16.72 -4.23
CA THR A 327 -18.83 -15.71 -5.08
C THR A 327 -17.90 -15.08 -6.13
N TYR A 328 -16.65 -14.74 -5.80
CA TYR A 328 -15.71 -14.22 -6.81
C TYR A 328 -15.17 -15.29 -7.76
N SER A 329 -14.94 -16.51 -7.27
CA SER A 329 -14.62 -17.64 -8.14
C SER A 329 -15.77 -17.91 -9.09
N LEU A 330 -17.00 -17.76 -8.61
CA LEU A 330 -18.23 -17.91 -9.33
C LEU A 330 -18.42 -16.84 -10.40
N ALA A 331 -18.35 -15.56 -10.04
CA ALA A 331 -18.43 -14.42 -10.96
C ALA A 331 -17.35 -14.50 -12.04
N MET A 332 -16.11 -14.82 -11.67
CA MET A 332 -15.02 -15.02 -12.61
C MET A 332 -15.26 -16.21 -13.54
N ASN A 333 -15.88 -17.30 -13.06
CA ASN A 333 -16.25 -18.41 -13.92
C ASN A 333 -17.42 -18.05 -14.86
N VAL A 334 -18.35 -17.17 -14.47
CA VAL A 334 -19.35 -16.61 -15.42
C VAL A 334 -18.68 -15.78 -16.48
N VAL A 335 -17.76 -14.91 -16.08
CA VAL A 335 -17.01 -14.07 -17.00
C VAL A 335 -16.17 -14.97 -17.91
N LYS A 336 -15.54 -16.03 -17.41
CA LYS A 336 -14.83 -17.03 -18.24
C LYS A 336 -15.75 -17.86 -19.14
N ILE A 337 -17.00 -18.10 -18.74
CA ILE A 337 -18.02 -18.71 -19.60
C ILE A 337 -18.44 -17.72 -20.69
N ALA A 338 -18.60 -16.43 -20.36
CA ALA A 338 -18.86 -15.35 -21.30
C ALA A 338 -17.65 -15.04 -22.20
N GLU A 339 -16.43 -15.23 -21.72
CA GLU A 339 -15.19 -15.19 -22.48
C GLU A 339 -15.01 -16.47 -23.30
N GLY A 340 -15.53 -17.61 -22.88
CA GLY A 340 -15.62 -18.83 -23.70
C GLY A 340 -16.60 -18.64 -24.87
N ILE A 341 -17.54 -17.71 -24.74
CA ILE A 341 -18.36 -17.18 -25.83
C ILE A 341 -17.50 -16.25 -26.75
N LYS A 342 -16.20 -16.00 -26.47
CA LYS A 342 -15.24 -15.36 -27.43
C LYS A 342 -15.19 -16.03 -28.78
N ASN A 343 -15.42 -17.34 -28.88
CA ASN A 343 -15.43 -18.04 -30.16
C ASN A 343 -16.70 -17.76 -31.00
N PHE A 344 -17.56 -16.84 -30.56
CA PHE A 344 -18.96 -16.74 -31.00
C PHE A 344 -19.37 -15.35 -31.51
N PHE A 345 -18.49 -14.34 -31.43
CA PHE A 345 -18.84 -12.96 -31.81
C PHE A 345 -18.92 -12.76 -33.33
N ASP A 346 -19.99 -13.25 -33.94
CA ASP A 346 -20.48 -12.68 -35.19
C ASP A 346 -20.94 -11.24 -34.91
N ILE A 347 -20.43 -10.29 -35.69
CA ILE A 347 -20.56 -8.81 -35.61
C ILE A 347 -22.01 -8.32 -35.37
N ILE A 348 -23.01 -9.18 -35.60
CA ILE A 348 -24.44 -8.86 -35.63
C ILE A 348 -25.11 -9.01 -34.24
N SER A 349 -24.53 -9.72 -33.27
CA SER A 349 -25.14 -9.84 -31.92
C SER A 349 -25.08 -8.55 -31.08
N TYR A 350 -24.14 -7.64 -31.34
CA TYR A 350 -23.96 -6.43 -30.52
C TYR A 350 -25.08 -5.40 -30.67
N SER A 351 -25.64 -5.24 -31.87
CA SER A 351 -26.80 -4.36 -32.09
C SER A 351 -28.02 -4.86 -31.33
N TYR A 352 -28.22 -6.18 -31.24
CA TYR A 352 -29.29 -6.77 -30.44
C TYR A 352 -29.06 -6.63 -28.94
N ILE A 353 -27.81 -6.76 -28.46
CA ILE A 353 -27.49 -6.48 -27.05
C ILE A 353 -27.78 -5.01 -26.74
N SER A 354 -27.34 -4.09 -27.62
CA SER A 354 -27.61 -2.66 -27.52
C SER A 354 -29.11 -2.40 -27.29
N MET A 355 -29.98 -3.00 -28.12
CA MET A 355 -31.43 -2.86 -27.97
C MET A 355 -31.96 -3.41 -26.63
N GLY A 356 -31.48 -4.57 -26.19
CA GLY A 356 -31.95 -5.21 -24.95
C GLY A 356 -31.60 -4.44 -23.68
N VAL A 357 -30.53 -3.63 -23.73
CA VAL A 357 -30.06 -2.80 -22.59
C VAL A 357 -30.40 -1.32 -22.74
N ASP A 358 -31.04 -0.91 -23.83
CA ASP A 358 -31.33 0.49 -24.11
C ASP A 358 -32.44 1.03 -23.18
N PRO A 359 -32.24 2.19 -22.53
CA PRO A 359 -33.23 2.78 -21.64
C PRO A 359 -34.52 3.23 -22.34
N TYR A 360 -34.50 3.44 -23.67
CA TYR A 360 -35.70 3.80 -24.43
C TYR A 360 -36.78 2.71 -24.38
N PHE A 361 -36.38 1.44 -24.28
CA PHE A 361 -37.31 0.31 -24.26
C PHE A 361 -37.70 -0.15 -22.85
N SER A 362 -37.05 0.37 -21.79
CA SER A 362 -37.30 -0.05 -20.41
C SER A 362 -36.84 1.00 -19.39
N ASN A 363 -37.77 1.43 -18.52
CA ASN A 363 -37.48 2.25 -17.34
C ASN A 363 -36.59 1.50 -16.33
N THR A 364 -36.67 0.16 -16.32
CA THR A 364 -35.84 -0.68 -15.47
C THR A 364 -34.37 -0.64 -15.90
N ASN A 365 -34.09 -0.59 -17.20
CA ASN A 365 -32.72 -0.39 -17.73
C ASN A 365 -32.12 0.94 -17.25
N GLU A 366 -32.90 2.03 -17.29
CA GLU A 366 -32.46 3.35 -16.82
C GLU A 366 -32.15 3.34 -15.32
N LYS A 367 -33.05 2.75 -14.51
CA LYS A 367 -32.88 2.65 -13.06
C LYS A 367 -31.64 1.84 -12.66
N VAL A 368 -31.36 0.71 -13.32
CA VAL A 368 -30.14 -0.08 -13.07
C VAL A 368 -28.90 0.79 -13.27
N ARG A 369 -28.83 1.55 -14.39
CA ARG A 369 -27.69 2.45 -14.66
C ARG A 369 -27.56 3.56 -13.63
N ASP A 370 -28.67 4.10 -13.15
CA ASP A 370 -28.65 5.16 -12.14
C ASP A 370 -28.18 4.64 -10.77
N TYR A 371 -28.64 3.47 -10.33
CA TYR A 371 -28.14 2.85 -9.10
C TYR A 371 -26.64 2.53 -9.18
N LEU A 372 -26.15 2.01 -10.31
CA LEU A 372 -24.71 1.80 -10.53
C LEU A 372 -23.92 3.12 -10.45
N LYS A 373 -24.48 4.21 -10.98
CA LYS A 373 -23.89 5.57 -10.89
C LYS A 373 -23.86 6.09 -9.45
N GLN A 374 -24.90 5.81 -8.67
CA GLN A 374 -24.98 6.17 -7.26
C GLN A 374 -23.97 5.37 -6.43
N LEU A 375 -23.83 4.06 -6.68
CA LEU A 375 -22.81 3.21 -6.05
C LEU A 375 -21.38 3.67 -6.36
N GLU A 376 -21.12 4.12 -7.58
CA GLU A 376 -19.84 4.71 -7.99
C GLU A 376 -19.53 6.00 -7.22
N ARG A 377 -20.51 6.91 -7.10
CA ARG A 377 -20.35 8.16 -6.34
C ARG A 377 -20.14 7.88 -4.86
N ASN A 378 -20.96 7.00 -4.30
CA ASN A 378 -20.86 6.57 -2.92
C ASN A 378 -19.48 5.97 -2.61
N GLY A 379 -18.94 5.12 -3.48
CA GLY A 379 -17.59 4.56 -3.28
C GLY A 379 -16.48 5.62 -3.26
N ARG A 380 -16.58 6.63 -4.13
CA ARG A 380 -15.67 7.80 -4.10
C ARG A 380 -15.78 8.62 -2.82
N ASP A 381 -17.01 8.84 -2.34
CA ASP A 381 -17.25 9.57 -1.10
C ASP A 381 -16.74 8.81 0.12
N ILE A 382 -16.93 7.48 0.17
CA ILE A 382 -16.36 6.61 1.22
C ILE A 382 -14.84 6.78 1.24
N LYS A 383 -14.17 6.65 0.10
CA LYS A 383 -12.71 6.82 -0.02
C LYS A 383 -12.23 8.18 0.47
N LEU A 384 -12.95 9.24 0.13
CA LEU A 384 -12.65 10.60 0.57
C LEU A 384 -12.75 10.73 2.10
N HIS A 385 -13.84 10.26 2.71
CA HIS A 385 -14.07 10.40 4.14
C HIS A 385 -13.21 9.45 4.99
N VAL A 386 -12.85 8.29 4.45
CA VAL A 386 -11.81 7.43 5.00
C VAL A 386 -10.47 8.16 5.08
N THR A 387 -10.06 8.84 4.00
CA THR A 387 -8.79 9.59 3.96
C THR A 387 -8.77 10.75 4.97
N LYS A 388 -9.94 11.29 5.29
CA LYS A 388 -10.14 12.35 6.30
C LYS A 388 -10.22 11.81 7.74
N GLY A 389 -10.29 10.49 7.95
CA GLY A 389 -10.47 9.89 9.28
C GLY A 389 -11.86 10.10 9.89
N ASP A 390 -12.87 10.40 9.07
CA ASP A 390 -14.24 10.72 9.50
C ASP A 390 -15.09 9.45 9.62
N SER A 391 -14.84 8.65 10.66
CA SER A 391 -15.46 7.33 10.86
C SER A 391 -16.99 7.38 10.88
N LYS A 392 -17.57 8.42 11.48
CA LYS A 392 -19.02 8.61 11.55
C LYS A 392 -19.62 8.79 10.16
N GLN A 393 -18.98 9.58 9.31
CA GLN A 393 -19.45 9.76 7.94
C GLN A 393 -19.21 8.52 7.08
N VAL A 394 -18.12 7.78 7.30
CA VAL A 394 -17.88 6.50 6.63
C VAL A 394 -19.01 5.50 6.95
N VAL A 395 -19.42 5.36 8.21
CA VAL A 395 -20.55 4.50 8.59
C VAL A 395 -21.85 4.92 7.89
N ASN A 396 -22.15 6.23 7.86
CA ASN A 396 -23.34 6.73 7.16
C ASN A 396 -23.31 6.39 5.66
N LEU A 397 -22.14 6.55 5.01
CA LEU A 397 -21.98 6.24 3.60
C LEU A 397 -22.06 4.73 3.34
N LEU A 398 -21.58 3.88 4.24
CA LEU A 398 -21.74 2.42 4.14
C LEU A 398 -23.21 2.00 4.31
N LEU A 399 -23.96 2.64 5.21
CA LEU A 399 -25.40 2.41 5.33
C LEU A 399 -26.16 2.81 4.06
N GLN A 400 -25.77 3.93 3.43
CA GLN A 400 -26.30 4.32 2.12
C GLN A 400 -25.94 3.31 1.03
N ARG A 401 -24.69 2.85 1.01
CA ARG A 401 -24.22 1.82 0.07
C ARG A 401 -25.05 0.55 0.17
N LYS A 402 -25.24 0.06 1.41
CA LYS A 402 -26.08 -1.10 1.71
C LYS A 402 -27.48 -0.96 1.14
N ALA A 403 -28.13 0.21 1.33
CA ALA A 403 -29.45 0.47 0.79
C ALA A 403 -29.46 0.50 -0.76
N LEU A 404 -28.45 1.09 -1.39
CA LEU A 404 -28.31 1.09 -2.86
C LEU A 404 -28.14 -0.32 -3.42
N ILE A 405 -27.34 -1.16 -2.75
CA ILE A 405 -27.15 -2.57 -3.11
C ILE A 405 -28.49 -3.31 -3.03
N GLU A 406 -29.23 -3.16 -1.93
CA GLU A 406 -30.55 -3.82 -1.74
C GLU A 406 -31.54 -3.41 -2.83
N GLN A 407 -31.63 -2.12 -3.16
CA GLN A 407 -32.52 -1.62 -4.21
C GLN A 407 -32.16 -2.16 -5.58
N LEU A 408 -30.87 -2.17 -5.93
CA LEU A 408 -30.43 -2.71 -7.20
C LEU A 408 -30.65 -4.22 -7.27
N TYR A 409 -30.36 -4.94 -6.18
CA TYR A 409 -30.55 -6.38 -6.07
C TYR A 409 -32.02 -6.80 -6.28
N GLU A 410 -32.97 -6.05 -5.72
CA GLU A 410 -34.41 -6.28 -5.93
C GLU A 410 -34.87 -5.97 -7.37
N LEU A 411 -34.16 -5.08 -8.07
CA LEU A 411 -34.51 -4.64 -9.43
C LEU A 411 -34.07 -5.63 -10.52
N LEU A 412 -32.93 -6.32 -10.33
CA LEU A 412 -32.31 -7.17 -11.37
C LEU A 412 -33.20 -8.30 -11.91
N PRO A 413 -34.07 -8.97 -11.12
CA PRO A 413 -35.02 -9.94 -11.66
C PRO A 413 -36.04 -9.33 -12.64
N ALA A 414 -36.53 -8.12 -12.36
CA ALA A 414 -37.43 -7.42 -13.27
C ALA A 414 -36.70 -6.99 -14.55
N TYR A 415 -35.45 -6.53 -14.40
CA TYR A 415 -34.57 -6.20 -15.53
C TYR A 415 -34.42 -7.39 -16.49
N ASP A 416 -34.07 -8.58 -15.97
CA ASP A 416 -33.89 -9.80 -16.79
C ASP A 416 -35.16 -10.12 -17.60
N ILE A 417 -36.33 -10.01 -16.97
CA ILE A 417 -37.63 -10.27 -17.60
C ILE A 417 -37.94 -9.22 -18.68
N GLU A 418 -37.69 -7.94 -18.41
CA GLU A 418 -37.92 -6.86 -19.37
C GLU A 418 -36.98 -6.96 -20.56
N SER A 419 -35.68 -7.17 -20.35
CA SER A 419 -34.71 -7.38 -21.43
C SER A 419 -35.09 -8.57 -22.31
N TYR A 420 -35.55 -9.67 -21.72
CA TYR A 420 -36.12 -10.79 -22.47
C TYR A 420 -37.32 -10.36 -23.32
N ASN A 421 -38.30 -9.67 -22.73
CA ASN A 421 -39.52 -9.28 -23.41
C ASN A 421 -39.26 -8.29 -24.55
N THR A 422 -38.30 -7.37 -24.39
CA THR A 422 -37.86 -6.43 -25.43
C THR A 422 -37.26 -7.15 -26.63
N LEU A 423 -36.39 -8.14 -26.39
CA LEU A 423 -35.81 -8.95 -27.46
C LEU A 423 -36.85 -9.87 -28.11
N LYS A 424 -37.87 -10.31 -27.36
CA LYS A 424 -38.98 -11.12 -27.87
C LYS A 424 -39.99 -10.34 -28.72
N SER A 425 -40.42 -9.17 -28.26
CA SER A 425 -41.54 -8.41 -28.83
C SER A 425 -41.22 -7.72 -30.14
N SER A 426 -39.93 -7.49 -30.43
CA SER A 426 -39.44 -6.87 -31.67
C SER A 426 -39.59 -7.75 -32.93
N THR A 427 -40.41 -8.81 -32.89
CA THR A 427 -40.68 -9.78 -33.99
C THR A 427 -39.47 -10.58 -34.52
N PHE A 428 -38.28 -10.42 -33.94
CA PHE A 428 -37.08 -11.15 -34.34
C PHE A 428 -36.95 -12.56 -33.74
N ILE A 429 -37.71 -12.86 -32.68
CA ILE A 429 -37.80 -14.21 -32.07
C ILE A 429 -38.96 -15.03 -32.66
N THR A 430 -39.95 -14.35 -33.26
CA THR A 430 -41.11 -15.00 -33.88
C THR A 430 -40.97 -15.19 -35.40
N ASN A 431 -40.02 -14.51 -36.06
CA ASN A 431 -39.73 -14.72 -37.47
C ASN A 431 -38.62 -15.77 -37.65
N LEU A 432 -39.09 -16.99 -37.92
CA LEU A 432 -38.44 -18.28 -37.70
C LEU A 432 -37.40 -18.68 -38.77
N ASN A 433 -36.60 -17.74 -39.27
CA ASN A 433 -35.36 -18.08 -39.97
C ASN A 433 -34.31 -18.52 -38.92
N GLN A 434 -33.55 -19.59 -39.18
CA GLN A 434 -32.69 -20.20 -38.15
C GLN A 434 -31.58 -19.26 -37.64
N TRP A 435 -31.22 -18.25 -38.43
CA TRP A 435 -30.05 -17.41 -38.19
C TRP A 435 -30.34 -16.19 -37.30
N VAL A 436 -31.46 -15.47 -37.50
CA VAL A 436 -31.83 -14.30 -36.68
C VAL A 436 -32.27 -14.72 -35.27
N TYR A 437 -32.97 -15.85 -35.15
CA TYR A 437 -33.32 -16.43 -33.84
C TYR A 437 -32.07 -16.71 -33.00
N TYR A 438 -31.04 -17.31 -33.62
CA TYR A 438 -29.79 -17.65 -32.95
C TYR A 438 -29.07 -16.42 -32.41
N GLN A 439 -29.01 -15.33 -33.18
CA GLN A 439 -28.36 -14.09 -32.75
C GLN A 439 -29.07 -13.42 -31.57
N ASN A 440 -30.40 -13.38 -31.56
CA ASN A 440 -31.19 -12.80 -30.47
C ASN A 440 -31.11 -13.62 -29.17
N TYR A 441 -31.17 -14.95 -29.30
CA TYR A 441 -30.99 -15.84 -28.17
C TYR A 441 -29.62 -15.64 -27.50
N GLN A 442 -28.58 -15.42 -28.31
CA GLN A 442 -27.22 -15.25 -27.82
C GLN A 442 -26.99 -13.85 -27.24
N ALA A 443 -27.63 -12.83 -27.80
CA ALA A 443 -27.69 -11.49 -27.22
C ALA A 443 -28.33 -11.51 -25.82
N TYR A 444 -29.52 -12.11 -25.67
CA TYR A 444 -30.14 -12.21 -24.34
C TYR A 444 -29.29 -13.05 -23.37
N LYS A 445 -28.76 -14.19 -23.81
CA LYS A 445 -27.89 -15.01 -22.95
C LYS A 445 -26.73 -14.19 -22.40
N THR A 446 -26.14 -13.34 -23.23
CA THR A 446 -25.06 -12.42 -22.84
C THR A 446 -25.54 -11.43 -21.79
N ILE A 447 -26.69 -10.77 -21.99
CA ILE A 447 -27.30 -9.86 -21.00
C ILE A 447 -27.57 -10.59 -19.69
N LYS A 448 -28.14 -11.80 -19.76
CA LYS A 448 -28.44 -12.63 -18.60
C LYS A 448 -27.18 -13.01 -17.82
N TYR A 449 -26.10 -13.40 -18.49
CA TYR A 449 -24.82 -13.67 -17.84
C TYR A 449 -24.29 -12.44 -17.11
N PHE A 450 -24.30 -11.26 -17.74
CA PHE A 450 -23.86 -10.03 -17.06
C PHE A 450 -24.73 -9.66 -15.87
N THR A 451 -26.04 -9.87 -15.99
CA THR A 451 -27.00 -9.61 -14.91
C THR A 451 -26.77 -10.56 -13.74
N MET A 452 -26.52 -11.85 -14.01
CA MET A 452 -26.17 -12.83 -12.99
C MET A 452 -24.83 -12.52 -12.32
N THR A 453 -23.82 -12.10 -13.07
CA THR A 453 -22.54 -11.69 -12.49
C THR A 453 -22.74 -10.48 -11.58
N LEU A 454 -23.52 -9.47 -12.00
CA LEU A 454 -23.77 -8.27 -11.20
C LEU A 454 -24.49 -8.63 -9.90
N TYR A 455 -25.46 -9.53 -10.00
CA TYR A 455 -26.20 -10.05 -8.86
C TYR A 455 -25.27 -10.66 -7.81
N LEU A 456 -24.25 -11.41 -8.25
CA LEU A 456 -23.26 -12.03 -7.37
C LEU A 456 -22.28 -11.01 -6.78
N GLU A 457 -21.81 -10.04 -7.57
CA GLU A 457 -20.97 -8.95 -7.04
C GLU A 457 -21.72 -8.18 -5.95
N LEU A 458 -23.01 -7.89 -6.16
CA LEU A 458 -23.83 -7.20 -5.17
C LEU A 458 -23.97 -7.98 -3.86
N GLN A 459 -24.07 -9.32 -3.90
CA GLN A 459 -24.11 -10.13 -2.67
C GLN A 459 -22.81 -10.01 -1.86
N MET A 460 -21.68 -9.99 -2.56
CA MET A 460 -20.38 -9.89 -1.90
C MET A 460 -20.13 -8.47 -1.38
N ASP A 461 -20.43 -7.43 -2.17
CA ASP A 461 -20.32 -6.04 -1.73
C ASP A 461 -21.23 -5.79 -0.53
N TYR A 462 -22.41 -6.42 -0.50
CA TYR A 462 -23.28 -6.39 0.67
C TYR A 462 -22.62 -6.98 1.92
N ALA A 463 -22.01 -8.17 1.79
CA ALA A 463 -21.36 -8.84 2.90
C ALA A 463 -20.18 -8.01 3.44
N VAL A 464 -19.34 -7.47 2.54
CA VAL A 464 -18.21 -6.60 2.91
C VAL A 464 -18.70 -5.30 3.55
N THR A 465 -19.68 -4.64 2.93
CA THR A 465 -20.27 -3.39 3.44
C THR A 465 -20.82 -3.60 4.86
N THR A 466 -21.53 -4.71 5.08
CA THR A 466 -22.13 -5.04 6.39
C THR A 466 -21.07 -5.37 7.44
N TYR A 467 -20.03 -6.12 7.07
CA TYR A 467 -18.87 -6.35 7.93
C TYR A 467 -18.27 -5.03 8.41
N TRP A 468 -17.98 -4.10 7.49
CA TRP A 468 -17.38 -2.82 7.84
C TRP A 468 -18.31 -1.89 8.64
N ILE A 469 -19.62 -1.95 8.42
CA ILE A 469 -20.58 -1.25 9.29
C ILE A 469 -20.45 -1.76 10.73
N ASN A 470 -20.39 -3.08 10.93
CA ASN A 470 -20.29 -3.68 12.26
C ASN A 470 -18.95 -3.34 12.93
N GLU A 471 -17.83 -3.50 12.20
CA GLU A 471 -16.49 -3.17 12.70
C GLU A 471 -16.36 -1.71 13.15
N LEU A 472 -16.93 -0.78 12.37
CA LEU A 472 -16.79 0.67 12.63
C LEU A 472 -17.81 1.23 13.62
N SER A 473 -18.87 0.49 13.95
CA SER A 473 -19.96 0.98 14.81
C SER A 473 -19.82 0.60 16.29
N SER A 474 -18.82 -0.20 16.68
CA SER A 474 -18.59 -0.68 18.07
C SER A 474 -19.82 -1.34 18.74
N GLY A 475 -20.81 -1.77 17.94
CA GLY A 475 -22.10 -2.28 18.39
C GLY A 475 -22.25 -3.79 18.12
N GLN A 476 -23.21 -4.42 18.80
CA GLN A 476 -23.54 -5.84 18.58
C GLN A 476 -23.75 -6.11 17.08
N PRO A 477 -23.14 -7.18 16.52
CA PRO A 477 -23.24 -7.48 15.11
C PRO A 477 -24.70 -7.57 14.69
N GLN A 478 -25.11 -6.73 13.72
CA GLN A 478 -26.45 -6.85 13.16
C GLN A 478 -26.52 -8.14 12.36
N LYS A 479 -27.51 -8.98 12.69
CA LYS A 479 -27.77 -10.25 12.01
C LYS A 479 -27.96 -9.99 10.51
N LEU A 480 -27.16 -10.68 9.68
CA LEU A 480 -27.30 -10.71 8.22
C LEU A 480 -28.72 -11.15 7.87
N ASN A 481 -29.47 -10.28 7.19
CA ASN A 481 -30.85 -10.54 6.78
C ASN A 481 -31.07 -10.13 5.32
N VAL A 482 -30.14 -10.48 4.42
CA VAL A 482 -30.49 -10.59 2.99
C VAL A 482 -30.97 -12.01 2.77
N VAL A 483 -32.27 -12.18 2.98
CA VAL A 483 -32.99 -13.27 2.34
C VAL A 483 -33.18 -12.81 0.90
N ALA A 484 -32.63 -13.53 -0.07
CA ALA A 484 -32.93 -13.30 -1.48
C ALA A 484 -34.45 -13.47 -1.69
N LYS A 485 -35.21 -12.38 -1.55
CA LYS A 485 -36.68 -12.43 -1.62
C LYS A 485 -37.14 -12.82 -3.01
N ASN A 486 -36.41 -12.40 -4.04
CA ASN A 486 -36.70 -12.66 -5.44
C ASN A 486 -35.43 -13.15 -6.13
N LYS A 487 -35.40 -14.44 -6.46
CA LYS A 487 -34.37 -15.02 -7.33
C LYS A 487 -34.54 -14.45 -8.74
N ILE A 488 -33.45 -14.34 -9.51
CA ILE A 488 -33.56 -14.13 -10.97
C ILE A 488 -34.18 -15.40 -11.56
N VAL A 489 -35.49 -15.39 -11.69
CA VAL A 489 -36.29 -16.48 -12.26
C VAL A 489 -36.18 -16.38 -13.78
N PRO A 490 -35.83 -17.46 -14.49
CA PRO A 490 -35.60 -17.40 -15.92
C PRO A 490 -36.84 -17.00 -16.70
N THR A 491 -36.65 -16.08 -17.62
CA THR A 491 -37.61 -15.80 -18.69
C THR A 491 -37.39 -16.76 -19.86
N ARG A 492 -38.51 -17.33 -20.34
CA ARG A 492 -38.60 -18.54 -21.19
C ARG A 492 -38.50 -18.23 -22.69
N PHE A 493 -37.50 -18.68 -23.44
CA PHE A 493 -37.62 -18.66 -24.92
C PHE A 493 -38.60 -19.71 -25.45
N ASP A 494 -39.16 -19.44 -26.64
CA ASP A 494 -40.00 -20.37 -27.39
C ASP A 494 -39.25 -21.72 -27.59
N PRO A 495 -39.76 -22.82 -27.01
CA PRO A 495 -39.08 -24.11 -26.90
C PRO A 495 -39.18 -24.98 -28.16
N SER A 496 -39.90 -24.54 -29.20
CA SER A 496 -40.15 -25.39 -30.38
C SER A 496 -38.92 -25.66 -31.24
N ARG A 497 -37.76 -25.04 -30.96
CA ARG A 497 -36.62 -25.10 -31.88
C ARG A 497 -35.24 -25.45 -31.31
N PHE A 498 -34.96 -25.31 -30.01
CA PHE A 498 -33.63 -25.68 -29.47
C PHE A 498 -33.64 -26.02 -27.96
N LYS A 499 -32.56 -26.68 -27.53
CA LYS A 499 -32.16 -27.04 -26.16
C LYS A 499 -32.65 -26.05 -25.09
N ALA A 500 -33.41 -26.54 -24.12
CA ALA A 500 -33.83 -25.70 -23.01
C ALA A 500 -32.72 -25.54 -21.99
N GLU A 501 -32.36 -24.30 -21.74
CA GLU A 501 -31.23 -23.93 -20.89
C GLU A 501 -31.73 -23.12 -19.69
N TYR A 502 -31.34 -23.55 -18.51
CA TYR A 502 -31.56 -22.89 -17.24
C TYR A 502 -30.20 -22.55 -16.64
N LEU A 503 -30.07 -21.33 -16.14
CA LEU A 503 -28.89 -20.86 -15.43
C LEU A 503 -29.29 -20.50 -14.01
N GLY A 504 -28.55 -21.00 -13.03
CA GLY A 504 -28.78 -20.70 -11.62
C GLY A 504 -27.50 -20.76 -10.79
N CYS A 505 -27.65 -20.41 -9.52
CA CYS A 505 -26.58 -20.37 -8.54
C CYS A 505 -26.97 -21.21 -7.31
N LEU A 506 -26.04 -22.03 -6.81
CA LEU A 506 -26.13 -22.63 -5.48
C LEU A 506 -25.39 -21.72 -4.49
N GLU A 507 -26.06 -21.36 -3.40
CA GLU A 507 -25.61 -20.31 -2.47
C GLU A 507 -24.78 -20.85 -1.29
N ASP A 508 -24.80 -22.16 -1.01
CA ASP A 508 -24.04 -22.81 0.09
C ASP A 508 -23.76 -24.30 -0.15
N ILE A 509 -22.78 -24.84 0.59
CA ILE A 509 -22.56 -26.28 0.71
C ILE A 509 -23.86 -26.90 1.21
N PHE A 510 -24.34 -27.94 0.54
CA PHE A 510 -25.61 -28.62 0.83
C PHE A 510 -26.88 -27.90 0.36
N THR A 511 -26.79 -26.83 -0.45
CA THR A 511 -27.96 -26.19 -1.05
C THR A 511 -28.61 -27.10 -2.09
N GLU A 512 -29.93 -27.08 -2.14
CA GLU A 512 -30.75 -27.88 -3.03
C GLU A 512 -31.62 -27.01 -3.93
N GLU A 513 -31.63 -27.30 -5.23
CA GLU A 513 -32.52 -26.67 -6.21
C GLU A 513 -33.38 -27.72 -6.91
N TYR A 514 -34.67 -27.44 -7.05
CA TYR A 514 -35.66 -28.39 -7.55
C TYR A 514 -36.28 -27.93 -8.86
N PHE A 515 -36.28 -28.84 -9.84
CA PHE A 515 -36.92 -28.65 -11.14
C PHE A 515 -37.87 -29.79 -11.44
N VAL A 516 -38.88 -29.51 -12.26
CA VAL A 516 -39.72 -30.54 -12.85
C VAL A 516 -39.73 -30.36 -14.36
N ILE A 517 -39.28 -31.38 -15.09
CA ILE A 517 -39.49 -31.49 -16.54
C ILE A 517 -40.76 -32.30 -16.77
N ARG A 518 -41.71 -31.74 -17.53
CA ARG A 518 -42.94 -32.45 -17.88
C ARG A 518 -42.87 -32.91 -19.34
N LEU A 519 -42.96 -34.22 -19.57
CA LEU A 519 -43.08 -34.80 -20.90
C LEU A 519 -44.54 -35.16 -21.19
N SER A 520 -45.12 -34.53 -22.22
CA SER A 520 -46.47 -34.78 -22.70
C SER A 520 -46.49 -35.65 -23.95
N SER A 521 -47.65 -36.22 -24.27
CA SER A 521 -47.82 -37.02 -25.48
C SER A 521 -47.54 -36.25 -26.77
N GLU A 522 -47.75 -34.92 -26.76
CA GLU A 522 -47.45 -34.06 -27.90
C GLU A 522 -45.93 -33.90 -28.10
N ASP A 523 -45.14 -33.90 -27.03
CA ASP A 523 -43.67 -33.76 -27.09
C ASP A 523 -42.98 -34.98 -27.72
N LEU A 524 -43.60 -36.16 -27.64
CA LEU A 524 -43.09 -37.40 -28.25
C LEU A 524 -43.75 -37.74 -29.59
N LYS A 525 -44.77 -36.97 -30.00
CA LYS A 525 -45.56 -37.25 -31.20
C LYS A 525 -44.67 -37.14 -32.43
N SER A 526 -44.58 -38.22 -33.19
CA SER A 526 -43.76 -38.34 -34.41
C SER A 526 -42.25 -38.48 -34.20
N ILE A 527 -41.78 -38.76 -32.97
CA ILE A 527 -40.36 -38.97 -32.68
C ILE A 527 -40.06 -40.47 -32.57
N LYS A 528 -39.10 -40.96 -33.38
CA LYS A 528 -38.58 -42.34 -33.29
C LYS A 528 -37.35 -42.36 -32.38
N ASN A 529 -37.32 -43.31 -31.43
CA ASN A 529 -36.23 -43.52 -30.47
C ASN A 529 -35.82 -42.24 -29.71
N PRO A 530 -36.76 -41.54 -29.06
CA PRO A 530 -36.46 -40.33 -28.31
C PRO A 530 -35.50 -40.63 -27.14
N LYS A 531 -34.56 -39.71 -26.91
CA LYS A 531 -33.71 -39.69 -25.72
C LYS A 531 -33.93 -38.40 -24.97
N LEU A 532 -34.39 -38.46 -23.72
CA LEU A 532 -34.39 -37.30 -22.82
C LEU A 532 -32.98 -37.13 -22.28
N VAL A 533 -32.35 -36.00 -22.58
CA VAL A 533 -31.04 -35.66 -22.05
C VAL A 533 -31.18 -34.54 -21.04
N ILE A 534 -30.61 -34.74 -19.86
CA ILE A 534 -30.46 -33.75 -18.80
C ILE A 534 -28.97 -33.57 -18.57
N SER A 535 -28.46 -32.36 -18.77
CA SER A 535 -27.03 -32.08 -18.62
C SER A 535 -26.80 -30.83 -17.81
N VAL A 536 -26.02 -30.96 -16.74
CA VAL A 536 -25.68 -29.86 -15.84
C VAL A 536 -24.20 -29.61 -15.90
N SER A 537 -23.82 -28.40 -16.30
CA SER A 537 -22.45 -27.92 -16.22
C SER A 537 -22.33 -27.04 -14.99
N PHE A 538 -21.52 -27.44 -14.01
CA PHE A 538 -21.16 -26.58 -12.89
C PHE A 538 -19.90 -25.78 -13.23
N SER A 539 -19.81 -24.53 -12.80
CA SER A 539 -18.60 -23.71 -12.89
C SER A 539 -17.43 -24.29 -12.08
N GLY A 540 -17.70 -25.19 -11.13
CA GLY A 540 -16.73 -25.91 -10.30
C GLY A 540 -16.87 -27.44 -10.30
N LYS A 541 -16.05 -28.12 -9.49
CA LYS A 541 -16.02 -29.60 -9.40
C LYS A 541 -17.08 -30.20 -8.46
N LEU A 542 -17.89 -29.43 -7.75
CA LEU A 542 -18.64 -29.92 -6.58
C LEU A 542 -20.16 -29.74 -6.76
N GLY A 543 -20.82 -30.76 -7.29
CA GLY A 543 -22.26 -30.73 -7.57
C GLY A 543 -22.75 -32.05 -8.15
N ASN A 544 -23.86 -32.53 -7.61
CA ASN A 544 -24.58 -33.74 -7.98
C ASN A 544 -25.96 -33.39 -8.54
N VAL A 545 -26.42 -34.22 -9.47
CA VAL A 545 -27.74 -34.12 -10.09
C VAL A 545 -28.43 -35.44 -9.83
N TYR A 546 -29.63 -35.38 -9.30
CA TYR A 546 -30.48 -36.52 -9.01
C TYR A 546 -31.77 -36.33 -9.79
N VAL A 547 -32.21 -37.36 -10.51
CA VAL A 547 -33.46 -37.32 -11.28
C VAL A 547 -34.34 -38.48 -10.86
N LYS A 548 -35.62 -38.19 -10.64
CA LYS A 548 -36.64 -39.18 -10.29
C LYS A 548 -37.90 -38.97 -11.12
N TYR A 549 -38.45 -40.04 -11.67
CA TYR A 549 -39.70 -40.04 -12.40
C TYR A 549 -40.90 -40.16 -11.45
N GLY A 550 -41.94 -39.36 -11.69
CA GLY A 550 -43.25 -39.41 -11.03
C GLY A 550 -43.31 -38.96 -9.57
N SER A 551 -42.18 -38.66 -8.93
CA SER A 551 -42.12 -38.17 -7.55
C SER A 551 -40.86 -37.37 -7.29
N LYS A 552 -40.87 -36.55 -6.22
CA LYS A 552 -39.76 -35.65 -5.85
C LYS A 552 -38.45 -36.43 -5.69
N ALA A 553 -37.39 -35.99 -6.36
CA ALA A 553 -36.05 -36.56 -6.24
C ALA A 553 -35.41 -36.18 -4.89
N SER A 554 -34.58 -37.06 -4.34
CA SER A 554 -33.66 -36.75 -3.24
C SER A 554 -32.28 -37.37 -3.48
N ASP A 555 -31.32 -37.04 -2.62
CA ASP A 555 -29.96 -37.60 -2.66
C ASP A 555 -29.87 -39.09 -2.26
N VAL A 556 -30.94 -39.62 -1.65
CA VAL A 556 -31.09 -41.04 -1.30
C VAL A 556 -32.17 -41.75 -2.11
N ASN A 557 -33.07 -41.02 -2.79
CA ASN A 557 -34.17 -41.57 -3.58
C ASN A 557 -34.17 -40.94 -4.98
N TYR A 558 -33.53 -41.62 -5.92
CA TYR A 558 -33.37 -41.19 -7.31
C TYR A 558 -33.36 -42.39 -8.25
N ASP A 559 -33.72 -42.15 -9.52
CA ASP A 559 -33.65 -43.16 -10.58
C ASP A 559 -32.36 -42.99 -11.39
N TYR A 560 -31.87 -41.75 -11.52
CA TYR A 560 -30.63 -41.42 -12.22
C TYR A 560 -29.78 -40.44 -11.41
N LYS A 561 -28.46 -40.60 -11.47
CA LYS A 561 -27.49 -39.69 -10.87
C LYS A 561 -26.36 -39.42 -11.86
N GLY A 562 -26.04 -38.14 -12.04
CA GLY A 562 -24.89 -37.74 -12.86
C GLY A 562 -25.08 -36.39 -13.53
N ARG A 563 -23.97 -35.72 -13.88
CA ARG A 563 -23.99 -34.42 -14.56
C ARG A 563 -24.48 -34.48 -16.00
N TYR A 564 -24.49 -35.67 -16.58
CA TYR A 564 -25.05 -35.94 -17.88
C TYR A 564 -25.87 -37.21 -17.74
N ILE A 565 -27.18 -37.08 -17.91
CA ILE A 565 -28.15 -38.17 -17.81
C ILE A 565 -28.83 -38.28 -19.16
N GLU A 566 -28.77 -39.46 -19.75
CA GLU A 566 -29.47 -39.81 -20.98
C GLU A 566 -30.47 -40.92 -20.67
N ILE A 567 -31.76 -40.61 -20.82
CA ILE A 567 -32.87 -41.53 -20.59
C ILE A 567 -33.38 -41.94 -21.96
N VAL A 568 -33.11 -43.20 -22.32
CA VAL A 568 -33.59 -43.81 -23.57
C VAL A 568 -35.07 -44.17 -23.41
N ASP A 569 -35.87 -43.84 -24.42
CA ASP A 569 -37.32 -44.07 -24.46
C ASP A 569 -38.04 -43.56 -23.18
N PRO A 570 -37.95 -42.23 -22.91
CA PRO A 570 -38.49 -41.66 -21.69
C PRO A 570 -40.01 -41.83 -21.61
N LYS A 571 -40.50 -42.23 -20.42
CA LYS A 571 -41.92 -42.29 -20.09
C LYS A 571 -42.56 -40.89 -20.11
N LEU A 572 -43.83 -40.80 -20.50
CA LEU A 572 -44.65 -39.60 -20.34
C LEU A 572 -44.85 -39.27 -18.87
N GLY A 573 -44.82 -38.00 -18.51
CA GLY A 573 -45.01 -37.52 -17.13
C GLY A 573 -43.84 -36.69 -16.60
N ASP A 574 -43.79 -36.56 -15.27
CA ASP A 574 -42.94 -35.59 -14.59
C ASP A 574 -41.60 -36.22 -14.18
N TYR A 575 -40.50 -35.58 -14.55
CA TYR A 575 -39.14 -35.88 -14.11
C TYR A 575 -38.72 -34.80 -13.13
N HIS A 576 -38.65 -35.15 -11.86
CA HIS A 576 -38.19 -34.28 -10.79
C HIS A 576 -36.68 -34.33 -10.72
N ILE A 577 -36.06 -33.16 -10.71
CA ILE A 577 -34.61 -32.99 -10.69
C ILE A 577 -34.26 -32.28 -9.40
N LEU A 578 -33.33 -32.86 -8.66
CA LEU A 578 -32.66 -32.22 -7.54
C LEU A 578 -31.21 -31.93 -7.97
N LEU A 579 -30.82 -30.67 -7.91
CA LEU A 579 -29.42 -30.26 -7.94
C LEU A 579 -28.97 -30.05 -6.50
N LYS A 580 -27.87 -30.71 -6.11
CA LYS A 580 -27.29 -30.56 -4.78
C LYS A 580 -25.78 -30.44 -4.89
N GLY A 581 -25.19 -29.42 -4.29
CA GLY A 581 -23.76 -29.18 -4.44
C GLY A 581 -23.26 -28.06 -3.54
N ASP A 582 -22.04 -27.63 -3.85
CA ASP A 582 -21.40 -26.51 -3.19
C ASP A 582 -21.67 -25.23 -4.00
N HIS A 583 -21.14 -24.09 -3.53
CA HIS A 583 -21.20 -22.80 -4.22
C HIS A 583 -20.80 -22.93 -5.69
N SER A 584 -21.77 -22.93 -6.60
CA SER A 584 -21.54 -23.19 -8.01
C SER A 584 -22.66 -22.63 -8.87
N ILE A 585 -22.28 -22.06 -10.01
CA ILE A 585 -23.22 -21.72 -11.07
C ILE A 585 -23.39 -22.97 -11.86
N TYR A 586 -24.63 -23.30 -12.10
CA TYR A 586 -24.96 -24.41 -12.94
C TYR A 586 -25.70 -23.91 -14.17
N ARG A 587 -25.36 -24.55 -15.29
CA ARG A 587 -26.13 -24.54 -16.51
C ARG A 587 -26.83 -25.86 -16.63
N LEU A 588 -28.10 -25.91 -16.25
CA LEU A 588 -28.98 -27.05 -16.46
C LEU A 588 -29.55 -26.99 -17.86
N ASN A 589 -29.38 -28.08 -18.59
CA ASN A 589 -29.85 -28.24 -19.94
C ASN A 589 -30.78 -29.44 -20.02
N SER A 590 -31.87 -29.29 -20.77
CA SER A 590 -32.76 -30.40 -21.07
C SER A 590 -33.24 -30.35 -22.51
N TYR A 591 -33.25 -31.52 -23.14
CA TYR A 591 -33.69 -31.65 -24.52
C TYR A 591 -34.04 -33.10 -24.85
N LEU A 592 -34.90 -33.26 -25.86
CA LEU A 592 -35.08 -34.51 -26.58
C LEU A 592 -34.07 -34.59 -27.72
N LYS A 593 -33.34 -35.71 -27.80
CA LYS A 593 -32.42 -36.04 -28.88
C LYS A 593 -33.00 -37.18 -29.71
N PHE A 594 -33.04 -37.01 -31.04
CA PHE A 594 -33.40 -38.06 -32.00
C PHE A 594 -32.76 -37.78 -33.36
N ASN A 595 -32.25 -38.81 -34.05
CA ASN A 595 -31.55 -38.68 -35.34
C ASN A 595 -30.56 -37.50 -35.40
N GLU A 596 -29.78 -37.30 -34.34
CA GLU A 596 -28.81 -36.20 -34.17
C GLU A 596 -29.39 -34.76 -34.15
N LYS A 597 -30.71 -34.61 -34.08
CA LYS A 597 -31.43 -33.34 -33.88
C LYS A 597 -31.89 -33.16 -32.43
N TRP A 598 -32.06 -31.91 -32.00
CA TRP A 598 -32.18 -31.50 -30.59
C TRP A 598 -33.41 -30.59 -30.41
N TYR A 599 -34.26 -30.89 -29.42
CA TYR A 599 -35.51 -30.16 -29.15
C TYR A 599 -35.61 -29.82 -27.65
N GLY A 600 -35.93 -28.58 -27.28
CA GLY A 600 -35.93 -28.14 -25.87
C GLY A 600 -37.18 -28.54 -25.08
N LEU A 601 -37.04 -28.65 -23.75
CA LEU A 601 -38.11 -29.02 -22.82
C LEU A 601 -38.32 -27.99 -21.70
N LEU A 602 -39.51 -27.93 -21.10
CA LEU A 602 -39.85 -26.90 -20.11
C LEU A 602 -39.54 -27.32 -18.67
N TYR A 603 -39.20 -26.35 -17.82
CA TYR A 603 -39.03 -26.51 -16.37
C TYR A 603 -40.18 -25.84 -15.60
N ASP A 604 -40.69 -26.47 -14.54
CA ASP A 604 -41.57 -25.86 -13.52
C ASP A 604 -40.80 -25.69 -12.20
N MET A 605 -40.83 -24.48 -11.61
CA MET A 605 -40.20 -24.15 -10.33
C MET A 605 -41.28 -23.96 -9.26
N ARG A 606 -41.60 -25.03 -8.55
CA ARG A 606 -42.43 -24.97 -7.34
C ARG A 606 -41.69 -25.64 -6.19
N GLY A 607 -40.81 -24.91 -5.52
CA GLY A 607 -40.21 -25.40 -4.29
C GLY A 607 -38.85 -24.83 -3.98
N VAL A 608 -38.82 -23.57 -3.55
CA VAL A 608 -37.73 -23.13 -2.67
C VAL A 608 -38.37 -22.49 -1.44
N ASN A 609 -38.14 -23.12 -0.30
CA ASN A 609 -38.46 -22.59 1.02
C ASN A 609 -37.11 -22.57 1.74
N LEU A 610 -36.52 -21.39 1.94
CA LEU A 610 -35.28 -21.23 2.70
C LEU A 610 -35.64 -20.57 4.03
N ARG A 611 -35.72 -21.39 5.08
CA ARG A 611 -35.59 -20.93 6.47
C ARG A 611 -34.17 -21.23 6.92
N TYR A 612 -33.57 -20.24 7.56
CA TYR A 612 -32.31 -20.34 8.28
C TYR A 612 -32.55 -21.23 9.52
N GLU A 613 -31.93 -22.41 9.60
CA GLU A 613 -31.78 -23.14 10.85
C GLU A 613 -30.32 -23.08 11.30
N ASN A 614 -30.12 -22.56 12.51
CA ASN A 614 -28.84 -22.49 13.19
C ASN A 614 -28.29 -23.90 13.45
N THR A 615 -27.01 -24.11 13.18
CA THR A 615 -26.11 -24.88 14.06
C THR A 615 -24.74 -24.22 14.07
#